data_AF-A0A962JEY1-F1
#
_entry.id   AF-A0A962JEY1-F1
#
_cell.length_a   1.000
_cell.length_b   1.000
_cell.length_c   1.000
_cell.angle_alpha   90.00
_cell.angle_beta   90.00
_cell.angle_gamma   90.00
#
_symmetry.space_group_name_H-M   'P 1'
#
loop_
_entity.id
_entity.type
_entity.pdbx_description
1 polymer ?
#
loop_
_entity_poly.entity_id
_entity_poly.type
_entity_poly.pdbx_seq_one_letter_code
_entity_poly.pdbx_strand_id
1 'polypeptide(L)'
;MSRNLRIFLGVAFWIPFSWFVWSFFKGYSHGQLLQNMEVCGRELGIHLAEANNKKNAASFVMCLKGRTQWLSWWYLDPERLYQIVQPHTPCQWVGRWQVKRGDTLTFAIELNAYGRYQIDSSTLKSTLAQDESSYQGVWSSPELNRILWFTDGRLWPIDDNPVEWLNSDQLVIHELDGVNTYYQRMTSRVPNCPTYP
;
A
#
# COMPACT_ATOMS: atom_id res chain seq x y z
N MET A 1 42.91 -22.87 19.75
CA MET A 1 42.20 -21.68 19.24
C MET A 1 41.34 -21.11 20.35
N SER A 2 41.51 -19.83 20.69
CA SER A 2 40.73 -19.21 21.78
C SER A 2 39.24 -19.20 21.41
N ARG A 3 38.38 -19.46 22.39
CA ARG A 3 36.91 -19.52 22.24
C ARG A 3 36.35 -18.30 21.49
N ASN A 4 36.98 -17.14 21.66
CA ASN A 4 36.62 -15.87 21.03
C ASN A 4 36.86 -15.87 19.51
N LEU A 5 37.92 -16.51 19.01
CA LEU A 5 38.20 -16.58 17.57
C LEU A 5 37.17 -17.47 16.84
N ARG A 6 36.73 -18.55 17.49
CA ARG A 6 35.74 -19.49 16.94
C ARG A 6 34.34 -18.86 16.88
N ILE A 7 33.99 -18.04 17.88
CA ILE A 7 32.76 -17.24 17.88
C ILE A 7 32.82 -16.17 16.79
N PHE A 8 33.94 -15.45 16.67
CA PHE A 8 34.11 -14.40 15.67
C PHE A 8 34.00 -14.94 14.23
N LEU A 9 34.68 -16.05 13.92
CA LEU A 9 34.59 -16.71 12.61
C LEU A 9 33.20 -17.28 12.33
N GLY A 10 32.52 -17.79 13.36
CA GLY A 10 31.12 -18.22 13.26
C GLY A 10 30.21 -17.05 12.87
N VAL A 11 30.27 -15.94 13.60
CA VAL A 11 29.44 -14.75 13.33
C VAL A 11 29.75 -14.15 11.95
N ALA A 12 31.03 -14.06 11.60
CA ALA A 12 31.48 -13.52 10.31
C ALA A 12 31.03 -14.35 9.10
N PHE A 13 30.78 -15.65 9.27
CA PHE A 13 30.24 -16.52 8.22
C PHE A 13 28.70 -16.55 8.23
N TRP A 14 28.08 -16.69 9.41
CA TRP A 14 26.63 -16.86 9.51
C TRP A 14 25.86 -15.60 9.12
N ILE A 15 26.35 -14.39 9.46
CA ILE A 15 25.67 -13.14 9.05
C ILE A 15 25.53 -13.01 7.53
N PRO A 16 26.62 -13.06 6.71
CA PRO A 16 26.49 -12.94 5.27
C PRO A 16 25.75 -14.13 4.64
N PHE A 17 25.90 -15.34 5.18
CA PHE A 17 25.16 -16.51 4.70
C PHE A 17 23.64 -16.35 4.93
N SER A 18 23.24 -15.93 6.13
CA SER A 18 21.83 -15.64 6.44
C SER A 18 21.27 -14.53 5.55
N TRP A 19 22.04 -13.47 5.29
CA TRP A 19 21.64 -12.40 4.37
C TRP A 19 21.47 -12.91 2.94
N PHE A 20 22.36 -13.78 2.46
CA PHE A 20 22.26 -14.41 1.15
C PHE A 20 21.01 -15.28 1.04
N VAL A 21 20.80 -16.21 1.97
CA VAL A 21 19.60 -17.08 2.00
C VAL A 21 18.32 -16.24 2.05
N TRP A 22 18.30 -15.18 2.86
CA TRP A 22 17.18 -14.25 2.95
C TRP A 22 16.90 -13.52 1.64
N SER A 23 17.95 -13.09 0.93
CA SER A 23 17.83 -12.42 -0.37
C SER A 23 17.24 -13.34 -1.44
N PHE A 24 17.68 -14.61 -1.47
CA PHE A 24 17.12 -15.63 -2.35
C PHE A 24 15.66 -15.93 -2.02
N PHE A 25 15.34 -16.07 -0.74
CA PHE A 25 13.95 -16.27 -0.29
C PHE A 25 13.06 -15.10 -0.73
N LYS A 26 13.48 -13.86 -0.52
CA LYS A 26 12.76 -12.67 -0.99
C LYS A 26 12.50 -12.72 -2.50
N GLY A 27 13.54 -12.96 -3.30
CA GLY A 27 13.41 -13.05 -4.75
C GLY A 27 12.45 -14.14 -5.19
N TYR A 28 12.55 -15.32 -4.57
CA TYR A 28 11.66 -16.45 -4.83
C TYR A 28 10.20 -16.13 -4.51
N SER A 29 9.91 -15.61 -3.32
CA SER A 29 8.54 -15.28 -2.91
C SER A 29 7.91 -14.22 -3.81
N HIS A 30 8.65 -13.15 -4.14
CA HIS A 30 8.15 -12.12 -5.06
C HIS A 30 7.92 -12.67 -6.48
N GLY A 31 8.86 -13.46 -7.00
CA GLY A 31 8.73 -14.07 -8.32
C GLY A 31 7.55 -15.03 -8.41
N GLN A 32 7.37 -15.88 -7.40
CA GLN A 32 6.24 -16.80 -7.32
C GLN A 32 4.90 -16.07 -7.23
N LEU A 33 4.83 -14.98 -6.45
CA LEU A 33 3.61 -14.18 -6.34
C LEU A 33 3.24 -13.56 -7.69
N LEU A 34 4.20 -12.95 -8.39
CA LEU A 34 3.96 -12.33 -9.70
C LEU A 34 3.49 -13.36 -10.73
N GLN A 35 4.13 -14.53 -10.79
CA GLN A 35 3.68 -15.62 -11.66
C GLN A 35 2.25 -16.07 -11.33
N ASN A 36 1.92 -16.23 -10.04
CA ASN A 36 0.58 -16.59 -9.62
C ASN A 36 -0.45 -15.51 -9.95
N MET A 37 -0.09 -14.23 -9.83
CA MET A 37 -0.94 -13.10 -10.23
C MET A 37 -1.22 -13.13 -11.74
N GLU A 38 -0.22 -13.37 -12.57
CA GLU A 38 -0.40 -13.49 -14.02
C GLU A 38 -1.31 -14.68 -14.40
N VAL A 39 -1.11 -15.83 -13.77
CA VAL A 39 -1.93 -17.02 -14.02
C VAL A 39 -3.38 -16.77 -13.61
N CYS A 40 -3.61 -16.23 -12.41
CA CYS A 40 -4.96 -15.92 -11.93
C CYS A 40 -5.64 -14.82 -12.77
N GLY A 41 -4.89 -13.84 -13.25
CA GLY A 41 -5.41 -12.82 -14.18
C GLY A 41 -5.88 -13.43 -15.50
N ARG A 42 -5.07 -14.32 -16.10
CA ARG A 42 -5.42 -15.04 -17.33
C ARG A 42 -6.62 -15.97 -17.16
N GLU A 43 -6.70 -16.73 -16.07
CA GLU A 43 -7.79 -17.67 -15.82
C GLU A 43 -9.15 -16.97 -15.63
N LEU A 44 -9.14 -15.78 -15.05
CA LEU A 44 -10.35 -15.01 -14.80
C LEU A 44 -10.70 -14.05 -15.97
N GLY A 45 -9.85 -13.95 -16.99
CA GLY A 45 -10.02 -13.02 -18.09
C GLY A 45 -9.96 -11.55 -17.65
N ILE A 46 -9.29 -11.26 -16.54
CA ILE A 46 -9.15 -9.92 -15.97
C ILE A 46 -7.78 -9.38 -16.37
N HIS A 47 -7.74 -8.28 -17.12
CA HIS A 47 -6.50 -7.50 -17.19
C HIS A 47 -6.21 -6.94 -15.80
N LEU A 48 -4.96 -7.02 -15.32
CA LEU A 48 -4.57 -6.56 -13.97
C LEU A 48 -5.03 -5.11 -13.66
N ALA A 49 -5.21 -4.27 -14.68
CA ALA A 49 -5.75 -2.92 -14.58
C ALA A 49 -7.29 -2.85 -14.36
N GLU A 50 -8.03 -3.87 -14.77
CA GLU A 50 -9.49 -3.99 -14.60
C GLU A 50 -9.88 -4.68 -13.27
N ALA A 51 -8.89 -5.13 -12.50
CA ALA A 51 -9.10 -5.83 -11.23
C ALA A 51 -9.78 -4.96 -10.17
N ASN A 52 -9.84 -3.64 -10.33
CA ASN A 52 -10.56 -2.75 -9.40
C ASN A 52 -12.10 -2.85 -9.51
N ASN A 53 -12.62 -3.69 -10.42
CA ASN A 53 -14.03 -4.06 -10.42
C ASN A 53 -14.30 -5.09 -9.30
N LYS A 54 -15.05 -4.67 -8.25
CA LYS A 54 -15.21 -5.40 -6.97
C LYS A 54 -15.51 -6.91 -7.10
N LYS A 55 -16.30 -7.31 -8.10
CA LYS A 55 -16.68 -8.71 -8.34
C LYS A 55 -15.51 -9.59 -8.81
N ASN A 56 -14.58 -8.99 -9.55
CA ASN A 56 -13.43 -9.65 -10.17
C ASN A 56 -12.26 -9.74 -9.19
N ALA A 57 -12.07 -8.70 -8.36
CA ALA A 57 -11.05 -8.68 -7.30
C ALA A 57 -11.21 -9.81 -6.27
N ALA A 58 -12.44 -10.12 -5.81
CA ALA A 58 -12.64 -11.18 -4.83
C ALA A 58 -12.23 -12.56 -5.36
N SER A 59 -12.66 -12.90 -6.58
CA SER A 59 -12.30 -14.14 -7.26
C SER A 59 -10.78 -14.22 -7.51
N PHE A 60 -10.16 -13.09 -7.87
CA PHE A 60 -8.72 -13.00 -8.08
C PHE A 60 -7.93 -13.29 -6.79
N VAL A 61 -8.31 -12.66 -5.67
CA VAL A 61 -7.65 -12.90 -4.38
C VAL A 61 -7.84 -14.35 -3.90
N MET A 62 -9.01 -14.95 -4.13
CA MET A 62 -9.22 -16.37 -3.82
C MET A 62 -8.35 -17.29 -4.69
N CYS A 63 -8.22 -17.01 -5.99
CA CYS A 63 -7.31 -17.76 -6.87
C CYS A 63 -5.86 -17.66 -6.36
N LEU A 64 -5.42 -16.45 -6.00
CA LEU A 64 -4.09 -16.20 -5.46
C LEU A 64 -3.83 -17.01 -4.18
N LYS A 65 -4.83 -17.07 -3.29
CA LYS A 65 -4.78 -17.86 -2.04
C LYS A 65 -4.62 -19.35 -2.29
N GLY A 66 -5.29 -19.89 -3.29
CA GLY A 66 -5.19 -21.30 -3.63
C GLY A 66 -3.82 -21.72 -4.19
N ARG A 67 -3.09 -20.78 -4.83
CA ARG A 67 -1.84 -21.08 -5.54
C ARG A 67 -0.56 -20.68 -4.81
N THR A 68 -0.67 -19.79 -3.83
CA THR A 68 0.51 -19.27 -3.13
C THR A 68 0.89 -20.19 -1.97
N GLN A 69 2.17 -20.55 -1.89
CA GLN A 69 2.68 -21.34 -0.77
C GLN A 69 2.53 -20.57 0.55
N TRP A 70 2.26 -21.30 1.64
CA TRP A 70 2.01 -20.72 2.96
C TRP A 70 3.15 -19.79 3.44
N LEU A 71 4.41 -20.10 3.12
CA LEU A 71 5.56 -19.32 3.56
C LEU A 71 5.65 -17.98 2.81
N SER A 72 5.44 -18.00 1.49
CA SER A 72 5.33 -16.79 0.67
C SER A 72 4.09 -15.97 1.08
N TRP A 73 3.00 -16.64 1.45
CA TRP A 73 1.78 -15.99 1.94
C TRP A 73 2.03 -15.25 3.25
N TRP A 74 2.71 -15.87 4.22
CA TRP A 74 3.06 -15.24 5.49
C TRP A 74 4.02 -14.06 5.32
N TYR A 75 5.02 -14.18 4.44
CA TYR A 75 6.02 -13.13 4.24
C TYR A 75 5.47 -11.92 3.47
N LEU A 76 4.69 -12.14 2.41
CA LEU A 76 4.17 -11.06 1.56
C LEU A 76 2.81 -10.53 2.05
N ASP A 77 2.04 -11.34 2.78
CA ASP A 77 0.72 -10.97 3.29
C ASP A 77 -0.26 -10.44 2.21
N PRO A 78 -0.44 -11.17 1.09
CA PRO A 78 -1.22 -10.69 -0.05
C PRO A 78 -2.73 -10.63 0.24
N GLU A 79 -3.19 -11.11 1.40
CA GLU A 79 -4.58 -10.95 1.86
C GLU A 79 -4.99 -9.49 1.98
N ARG A 80 -4.03 -8.57 2.14
CA ARG A 80 -4.28 -7.13 2.11
C ARG A 80 -4.92 -6.66 0.81
N LEU A 81 -4.73 -7.39 -0.31
CA LEU A 81 -5.44 -7.12 -1.57
C LEU A 81 -6.97 -7.25 -1.45
N TYR A 82 -7.47 -8.00 -0.46
CA TYR A 82 -8.92 -8.09 -0.21
C TYR A 82 -9.54 -6.75 0.16
N GLN A 83 -8.73 -5.81 0.67
CA GLN A 83 -9.18 -4.47 1.00
C GLN A 83 -9.54 -3.62 -0.22
N ILE A 84 -9.18 -4.06 -1.44
CA ILE A 84 -9.70 -3.46 -2.68
C ILE A 84 -11.23 -3.68 -2.79
N VAL A 85 -11.71 -4.84 -2.32
CA VAL A 85 -13.13 -5.22 -2.37
C VAL A 85 -13.88 -4.65 -1.19
N GLN A 86 -13.30 -4.83 0.00
CA GLN A 86 -13.86 -4.42 1.27
C GLN A 86 -12.88 -3.48 2.00
N PRO A 87 -12.77 -2.22 1.55
CA PRO A 87 -11.88 -1.25 2.18
C PRO A 87 -12.37 -0.93 3.60
N HIS A 88 -11.42 -0.81 4.53
CA HIS A 88 -11.70 -0.28 5.86
C HIS A 88 -11.56 1.23 5.82
N THR A 89 -12.65 1.96 6.05
CA THR A 89 -12.71 3.42 5.90
C THR A 89 -13.11 4.10 7.20
N PRO A 90 -12.15 4.34 8.12
CA PRO A 90 -12.43 5.09 9.33
C PRO A 90 -12.97 6.48 8.96
N CYS A 91 -14.04 6.90 9.64
CA CYS A 91 -14.72 8.16 9.33
C CYS A 91 -13.79 9.39 9.49
N GLN A 92 -12.70 9.26 10.26
CA GLN A 92 -11.69 10.29 10.45
C GLN A 92 -10.99 10.64 9.14
N TRP A 93 -10.81 9.68 8.25
CA TRP A 93 -10.16 9.92 6.95
C TRP A 93 -11.10 10.55 5.92
N VAL A 94 -12.41 10.33 6.06
CA VAL A 94 -13.39 10.72 5.04
C VAL A 94 -13.47 12.24 4.92
N GLY A 95 -13.41 12.73 3.68
CA GLY A 95 -13.47 14.14 3.34
C GLY A 95 -12.40 14.55 2.33
N ARG A 96 -12.34 15.86 2.08
CA ARG A 96 -11.37 16.50 1.19
C ARG A 96 -10.15 17.00 1.96
N TRP A 97 -8.98 16.68 1.44
CA TRP A 97 -7.66 16.99 2.01
C TRP A 97 -6.80 17.73 1.00
N GLN A 98 -6.10 18.75 1.46
CA GLN A 98 -5.02 19.40 0.73
C GLN A 98 -3.73 18.63 1.03
N VAL A 99 -3.08 18.20 -0.03
CA VAL A 99 -1.86 17.40 0.01
C VAL A 99 -0.69 18.24 -0.46
N LYS A 100 0.41 18.20 0.29
CA LYS A 100 1.72 18.75 -0.10
C LYS A 100 2.76 17.63 0.01
N ARG A 101 3.30 17.19 -1.13
CA ARG A 101 4.38 16.20 -1.21
C ARG A 101 5.68 16.92 -1.59
N GLY A 102 6.62 16.98 -0.66
CA GLY A 102 7.84 17.80 -0.81
C GLY A 102 7.51 19.26 -1.16
N ASP A 103 8.39 19.92 -1.92
CA ASP A 103 8.16 21.30 -2.38
C ASP A 103 7.63 21.41 -3.82
N THR A 104 7.43 20.28 -4.50
CA THR A 104 7.18 20.22 -5.95
C THR A 104 5.75 19.89 -6.31
N LEU A 105 4.97 19.32 -5.39
CA LEU A 105 3.64 18.79 -5.70
C LEU A 105 2.61 19.20 -4.63
N THR A 106 1.57 19.89 -5.07
CA THR A 106 0.43 20.27 -4.23
C THR A 106 -0.87 19.95 -4.96
N PHE A 107 -1.80 19.23 -4.32
CA PHE A 107 -3.09 18.86 -4.90
C PHE A 107 -4.14 18.62 -3.82
N ALA A 108 -5.41 18.67 -4.19
CA ALA A 108 -6.50 18.22 -3.34
C ALA A 108 -6.85 16.76 -3.66
N ILE A 109 -7.12 15.98 -2.63
CA ILE A 109 -7.64 14.61 -2.74
C ILE A 109 -8.93 14.50 -1.93
N GLU A 110 -9.91 13.81 -2.50
CA GLU A 110 -11.16 13.49 -1.84
C GLU A 110 -11.18 12.00 -1.48
N LEU A 111 -11.43 11.70 -0.21
CA LEU A 111 -11.54 10.35 0.33
C LEU A 111 -12.99 10.07 0.68
N ASN A 112 -13.62 9.14 -0.04
CA ASN A 112 -15.00 8.74 0.18
C ASN A 112 -15.10 7.60 1.20
N ALA A 113 -16.17 7.59 2.00
CA ALA A 113 -16.53 6.50 2.93
C ALA A 113 -16.65 5.12 2.25
N TYR A 114 -16.91 5.06 0.94
CA TYR A 114 -16.92 3.80 0.17
C TYR A 114 -15.53 3.27 -0.22
N GLY A 115 -14.46 3.94 0.24
CA GLY A 115 -13.07 3.53 0.03
C GLY A 115 -12.53 3.91 -1.34
N ARG A 116 -13.15 4.86 -2.03
CA ARG A 116 -12.61 5.43 -3.27
C ARG A 116 -11.96 6.77 -2.98
N TYR A 117 -10.86 7.04 -3.67
CA TYR A 117 -10.22 8.35 -3.66
C TYR A 117 -10.25 8.96 -5.06
N GLN A 118 -10.25 10.29 -5.10
CA GLN A 118 -10.12 11.05 -6.33
C GLN A 118 -9.24 12.28 -6.09
N ILE A 119 -8.24 12.48 -6.95
CA ILE A 119 -7.39 13.66 -6.99
C ILE A 119 -8.06 14.70 -7.87
N ASP A 120 -8.18 15.92 -7.36
CA ASP A 120 -8.74 17.05 -8.10
C ASP A 120 -7.65 17.66 -9.00
N SER A 121 -7.72 17.32 -10.29
CA SER A 121 -6.78 17.80 -11.32
C SER A 121 -6.75 19.32 -11.45
N SER A 122 -7.83 20.03 -11.09
CA SER A 122 -7.87 21.50 -11.16
C SER A 122 -6.97 22.18 -10.12
N THR A 123 -6.70 21.47 -9.01
CA THR A 123 -5.86 21.95 -7.91
C THR A 123 -4.42 21.46 -8.00
N LEU A 124 -4.13 20.59 -8.97
CA LEU A 124 -2.82 19.99 -9.14
C LEU A 124 -1.81 21.05 -9.62
N LYS A 125 -0.87 21.36 -8.75
CA LYS A 125 0.33 22.12 -9.06
C LYS A 125 1.51 21.15 -9.01
N SER A 126 1.98 20.75 -10.18
CA SER A 126 3.10 19.83 -10.35
C SER A 126 4.14 20.43 -11.29
N THR A 127 5.41 20.28 -10.95
CA THR A 127 6.53 20.52 -11.88
C THR A 127 6.91 19.27 -12.70
N LEU A 128 6.21 18.14 -12.49
CA LEU A 128 6.48 16.84 -13.10
C LEU A 128 5.27 16.31 -13.87
N ALA A 129 5.51 15.59 -14.96
CA ALA A 129 4.48 14.85 -15.68
C ALA A 129 3.92 13.74 -14.78
N GLN A 130 2.61 13.75 -14.53
CA GLN A 130 1.91 12.72 -13.76
C GLN A 130 1.02 11.89 -14.68
N ASP A 131 0.95 10.60 -14.39
CA ASP A 131 0.05 9.68 -15.05
C ASP A 131 -1.37 9.87 -14.50
N GLU A 132 -2.30 10.30 -15.36
CA GLU A 132 -3.70 10.55 -14.99
C GLU A 132 -4.41 9.29 -14.48
N SER A 133 -3.91 8.09 -14.81
CA SER A 133 -4.42 6.82 -14.29
C SER A 133 -4.26 6.67 -12.77
N SER A 134 -3.41 7.49 -12.15
CA SER A 134 -3.20 7.53 -10.70
C SER A 134 -4.17 8.45 -9.94
N TYR A 135 -4.97 9.25 -10.65
CA TYR A 135 -5.85 10.25 -10.03
C TYR A 135 -7.06 9.65 -9.33
N GLN A 136 -7.36 8.38 -9.56
CA GLN A 136 -8.45 7.68 -8.90
C GLN A 136 -8.00 6.28 -8.50
N GLY A 137 -8.67 5.74 -7.50
CA GLY A 137 -8.41 4.38 -7.06
C GLY A 137 -9.17 4.03 -5.78
N VAL A 138 -8.70 2.99 -5.12
CA VAL A 138 -9.22 2.52 -3.84
C VAL A 138 -8.23 2.83 -2.72
N TRP A 139 -8.74 3.25 -1.58
CA TRP A 139 -7.95 3.43 -0.36
C TRP A 139 -8.56 2.63 0.78
N SER A 140 -7.72 2.22 1.72
CA SER A 140 -8.14 1.53 2.93
C SER A 140 -7.18 1.89 4.07
N SER A 141 -7.70 2.06 5.28
CA SER A 141 -6.90 2.32 6.48
C SER A 141 -7.38 1.36 7.57
N PRO A 142 -6.89 0.09 7.61
CA PRO A 142 -7.29 -0.91 8.61
C PRO A 142 -7.06 -0.46 10.04
N GLU A 143 -6.01 0.32 10.24
CA GLU A 143 -5.68 0.97 11.49
C GLU A 143 -5.38 2.43 11.20
N LEU A 144 -5.70 3.32 12.15
CA LEU A 144 -5.59 4.76 11.94
C LEU A 144 -4.15 5.24 11.66
N ASN A 145 -3.14 4.46 12.04
CA ASN A 145 -1.72 4.73 11.84
C ASN A 145 -1.15 4.18 10.52
N ARG A 146 -1.98 3.67 9.60
CA ARG A 146 -1.54 3.19 8.29
C ARG A 146 -2.59 3.43 7.23
N ILE A 147 -2.16 3.59 5.99
CA ILE A 147 -3.04 3.73 4.83
C ILE A 147 -2.48 2.96 3.64
N LEU A 148 -3.37 2.22 3.00
CA LEU A 148 -3.12 1.46 1.79
C LEU A 148 -3.71 2.19 0.60
N TRP A 149 -2.90 2.39 -0.43
CA TRP A 149 -3.36 2.90 -1.71
C TRP A 149 -3.37 1.78 -2.75
N PHE A 150 -4.46 1.72 -3.52
CA PHE A 150 -4.65 0.81 -4.63
C PHE A 150 -4.97 1.63 -5.88
N THR A 151 -3.95 1.83 -6.72
CA THR A 151 -4.08 2.57 -7.99
C THR A 151 -4.66 1.67 -9.09
N ASP A 152 -5.38 2.25 -10.05
CA ASP A 152 -5.97 1.51 -11.18
C ASP A 152 -4.91 0.82 -12.08
N GLY A 153 -3.64 1.23 -12.02
CA GLY A 153 -2.56 0.68 -12.85
C GLY A 153 -1.62 -0.32 -12.16
N ARG A 154 -1.65 -0.44 -10.82
CA ARG A 154 -0.70 -1.27 -10.07
C ARG A 154 -1.34 -1.90 -8.85
N LEU A 155 -1.39 -3.25 -8.83
CA LEU A 155 -1.89 -4.05 -7.72
C LEU A 155 -0.80 -4.45 -6.71
N TRP A 156 0.46 -4.57 -7.15
CA TRP A 156 1.56 -5.03 -6.30
C TRP A 156 2.89 -4.32 -6.63
N PRO A 157 3.77 -4.10 -5.64
CA PRO A 157 3.51 -4.08 -4.20
C PRO A 157 2.39 -3.12 -3.81
N ILE A 158 1.74 -3.41 -2.68
CA ILE A 158 0.75 -2.51 -2.09
C ILE A 158 1.50 -1.35 -1.46
N ASP A 159 1.04 -0.13 -1.74
CA ASP A 159 1.58 1.08 -1.11
C ASP A 159 1.02 1.19 0.31
N ASP A 160 1.63 0.43 1.24
CA ASP A 160 1.34 0.44 2.67
C ASP A 160 2.21 1.48 3.37
N ASN A 161 1.60 2.62 3.68
CA ASN A 161 2.32 3.77 4.20
C ASN A 161 1.91 4.04 5.66
N PRO A 162 2.88 4.15 6.59
CA PRO A 162 2.58 4.57 7.95
C PRO A 162 2.13 6.03 8.00
N VAL A 163 1.26 6.31 8.97
CA VAL A 163 0.60 7.60 9.16
C VAL A 163 0.85 8.10 10.56
N GLU A 164 1.28 9.35 10.65
CA GLU A 164 1.39 10.11 11.88
C GLU A 164 0.33 11.22 11.92
N TRP A 165 -0.54 11.18 12.91
CA TRP A 165 -1.53 12.25 13.13
C TRP A 165 -0.87 13.37 13.94
N LEU A 166 -0.70 14.54 13.34
CA LEU A 166 -0.16 15.72 14.02
C LEU A 166 -1.24 16.38 14.89
N ASN A 167 -2.46 16.39 14.38
CA ASN A 167 -3.67 16.78 15.09
C ASN A 167 -4.88 16.19 14.35
N SER A 168 -6.07 16.63 14.73
CA SER A 168 -7.32 16.11 14.18
C SER A 168 -7.62 16.49 12.71
N ASP A 169 -6.93 17.49 12.17
CA ASP A 169 -7.10 17.98 10.80
C ASP A 169 -5.80 17.99 9.99
N GLN A 170 -4.71 17.47 10.56
CA GLN A 170 -3.39 17.37 9.94
C GLN A 170 -2.77 16.01 10.20
N LEU A 171 -2.24 15.40 9.15
CA LEU A 171 -1.51 14.14 9.23
C LEU A 171 -0.35 14.13 8.24
N VAL A 172 0.61 13.25 8.50
CA VAL A 172 1.75 12.97 7.65
C VAL A 172 1.71 11.52 7.26
N ILE A 173 1.87 11.26 5.96
CA ILE A 173 2.10 9.92 5.42
C ILE A 173 3.59 9.83 5.11
N HIS A 174 4.26 8.82 5.63
CA HIS A 174 5.64 8.51 5.24
C HIS A 174 5.61 7.51 4.10
N GLU A 175 6.00 7.94 2.91
CA GLU A 175 5.97 7.09 1.73
C GLU A 175 7.14 6.10 1.72
N LEU A 176 6.97 4.98 1.01
CA LEU A 176 7.98 3.92 0.89
C LEU A 176 9.30 4.40 0.25
N ASP A 177 9.27 5.49 -0.50
CA ASP A 177 10.45 6.14 -1.10
C ASP A 177 11.19 7.07 -0.10
N GLY A 178 10.67 7.22 1.12
CA GLY A 178 11.20 8.08 2.16
C GLY A 178 10.70 9.52 2.10
N VAL A 179 9.78 9.85 1.19
CA VAL A 179 9.19 11.19 1.09
C VAL A 179 8.04 11.33 2.09
N ASN A 180 8.02 12.47 2.79
CA ASN A 180 6.89 12.81 3.66
C ASN A 180 5.85 13.61 2.89
N THR A 181 4.60 13.16 2.97
CA THR A 181 3.47 13.83 2.35
C THR A 181 2.53 14.35 3.43
N TYR A 182 2.33 15.67 3.44
CA TYR A 182 1.53 16.38 4.43
C TYR A 182 0.10 16.55 3.94
N TYR A 183 -0.86 16.24 4.81
CA TYR A 183 -2.28 16.33 4.54
C TYR A 183 -2.92 17.33 5.51
N GLN A 184 -3.69 18.26 4.96
CA GLN A 184 -4.46 19.25 5.71
C GLN A 184 -5.93 19.12 5.32
N ARG A 185 -6.83 18.90 6.28
CA ARG A 185 -8.26 18.80 5.99
C ARG A 185 -8.79 20.15 5.49
N MET A 186 -9.61 20.10 4.43
CA MET A 186 -10.30 21.27 3.86
C MET A 186 -11.82 21.27 4.11
N THR A 187 -12.38 20.13 4.52
CA THR A 187 -13.82 19.95 4.75
C THR A 187 -14.14 19.80 6.23
N SER A 188 -15.38 20.09 6.61
CA SER A 188 -15.87 19.78 7.94
C SER A 188 -15.85 18.27 8.18
N ARG A 189 -15.62 17.85 9.43
CA ARG A 189 -15.63 16.44 9.80
C ARG A 189 -17.01 15.82 9.59
N VAL A 190 -17.01 14.51 9.34
CA VAL A 190 -18.24 13.72 9.34
C VAL A 190 -18.88 13.82 10.73
N PRO A 191 -20.18 14.17 10.84
CA PRO A 191 -20.87 14.26 12.13
C PRO A 191 -20.74 12.96 12.93
N ASN A 192 -20.60 13.06 14.25
CA ASN A 192 -20.47 11.93 15.18
C ASN A 192 -19.22 11.04 14.97
N CYS A 193 -18.24 11.49 14.20
CA CYS A 193 -16.96 10.81 14.09
C CYS A 193 -16.05 11.19 15.29
N PRO A 194 -15.32 10.23 15.90
CA PRO A 194 -14.38 10.53 16.97
C PRO A 194 -13.33 11.54 16.51
N THR A 195 -13.02 12.50 17.37
CA THR A 195 -12.10 13.61 17.04
C THR A 195 -10.64 13.19 16.96
N TYR A 196 -10.28 12.00 17.46
CA TYR A 196 -8.89 11.52 17.50
C TYR A 196 -8.81 9.97 17.61
N PRO A 197 -7.75 9.32 17.10
CA PRO A 197 -7.35 7.94 17.46
C PRO A 197 -6.97 7.77 18.94
#